data_AF-A0A929WR11-F1
#
_entry.id   AF-A0A929WR11-F1
#
_cell.length_a   1.000
_cell.length_b   1.000
_cell.length_c   1.000
_cell.angle_alpha   90.00
_cell.angle_beta   90.00
_cell.angle_gamma   90.00
#
_symmetry.space_group_name_H-M   'P 1'
#
loop_
_entity.id
_entity.type
_entity.pdbx_description
1 polymer ?
#
loop_
_entity_poly.entity_id
_entity_poly.type
_entity_poly.pdbx_seq_one_letter_code
_entity_poly.pdbx_strand_id
1 'polypeptide(L)' 'LTRGHEVGERDMREFIAGLGLPAEVEERLLALTPATYVGLSERLARWEA' A
#
# COMPACT_ATOMS: atom_id res chain seq x y z
N LEU A 1 4.24 -5.78 -12.42
CA LEU A 1 4.56 -6.32 -11.09
C LEU A 1 3.79 -7.61 -10.80
N THR A 2 2.45 -7.61 -10.78
CA THR A 2 1.64 -8.76 -10.29
C THR A 2 1.08 -9.71 -11.36
N ARG A 3 1.23 -9.42 -12.65
CA ARG A 3 0.67 -10.29 -13.71
C ARG A 3 1.55 -11.52 -13.88
N GLY A 4 1.05 -12.69 -13.46
CA GLY A 4 1.73 -13.97 -13.60
C GLY A 4 2.81 -14.25 -12.55
N HIS A 5 2.89 -13.43 -11.50
CA HIS A 5 3.91 -13.55 -10.45
C HIS A 5 3.32 -13.21 -9.08
N GLU A 6 3.74 -13.94 -8.05
CA GLU A 6 3.57 -13.50 -6.67
C GLU A 6 4.47 -12.29 -6.40
N VAL A 7 3.98 -11.38 -5.58
CA VAL A 7 4.67 -10.13 -5.24
C VAL A 7 4.70 -10.02 -3.73
N GLY A 8 5.90 -9.99 -3.17
CA GLY A 8 6.13 -9.82 -1.74
C GLY A 8 6.31 -8.36 -1.34
N GLU A 9 6.50 -8.16 -0.03
CA GLU A 9 6.76 -6.82 0.53
C GLU A 9 7.97 -6.14 -0.11
N ARG A 10 9.10 -6.86 -0.21
CA ARG A 10 10.34 -6.32 -0.78
C ARG A 10 10.14 -5.87 -2.22
N ASP A 11 9.47 -6.68 -3.04
CA ASP A 11 9.23 -6.36 -4.46
C ASP A 11 8.35 -5.10 -4.61
N MET A 12 7.40 -4.91 -3.68
CA MET A 12 6.58 -3.70 -3.64
C MET A 12 7.38 -2.47 -3.22
N ARG A 13 8.24 -2.58 -2.20
CA ARG A 13 9.11 -1.49 -1.74
C ARG A 13 10.08 -1.04 -2.83
N GLU A 14 10.73 -1.99 -3.49
CA GLU A 14 11.64 -1.72 -4.62
C GLU A 14 10.90 -1.06 -5.79
N PHE A 15 9.68 -1.50 -6.09
CA PHE A 15 8.84 -0.86 -7.09
C PHE A 15 8.52 0.59 -6.74
N ILE A 16 8.10 0.87 -5.50
CA ILE A 16 7.74 2.23 -5.04
C ILE A 16 8.94 3.17 -5.13
N ALA A 17 10.12 2.75 -4.67
CA ALA A 17 11.35 3.54 -4.76
C ALA A 17 11.76 3.87 -6.22
N GLY A 18 11.38 3.01 -7.18
CA GLY A 18 11.65 3.21 -8.61
C GLY A 18 10.73 4.21 -9.32
N LEU A 19 9.69 4.75 -8.66
CA LEU A 19 8.69 5.61 -9.30
C LEU A 19 9.11 7.08 -9.43
N GLY A 20 10.15 7.52 -8.71
CA GLY A 20 10.60 8.92 -8.72
C GLY A 20 9.57 9.89 -8.14
N LEU A 21 8.89 9.47 -7.06
CA LEU A 21 7.86 10.27 -6.39
C LEU A 21 8.48 11.36 -5.50
N PRO A 22 7.74 12.43 -5.16
CA PRO A 22 8.13 13.32 -4.08
C PRO A 22 8.32 12.55 -2.78
N ALA A 23 9.34 12.91 -1.98
CA ALA A 23 9.74 12.16 -0.78
C ALA A 23 8.58 11.87 0.18
N GLU A 24 7.72 12.87 0.45
CA GLU A 24 6.55 12.68 1.32
C GLU A 24 5.58 11.62 0.80
N VAL A 25 5.38 11.55 -0.52
CA VAL A 25 4.48 10.58 -1.15
C VAL A 25 5.09 9.18 -1.09
N GLU A 26 6.40 9.07 -1.37
CA GLU A 26 7.13 7.81 -1.28
C GLU A 26 7.09 7.24 0.14
N GLU A 27 7.41 8.07 1.15
CA GLU A 27 7.35 7.68 2.56
C GLU A 27 5.96 7.21 2.97
N ARG A 28 4.90 7.92 2.56
CA ARG A 28 3.52 7.53 2.84
C ARG A 28 3.18 6.17 2.22
N LEU A 29 3.62 5.89 0.99
CA LEU A 29 3.38 4.61 0.35
C LEU A 29 4.18 3.49 1.00
N LEU A 30 5.44 3.73 1.36
CA LEU A 30 6.30 2.76 2.06
C LEU A 30 5.82 2.44 3.48
N ALA A 31 5.06 3.34 4.11
CA ALA A 31 4.45 3.12 5.42
C ALA A 31 3.18 2.24 5.38
N LEU A 32 2.59 2.02 4.19
CA LEU A 32 1.41 1.16 4.06
C LEU A 32 1.74 -0.31 4.29
N THR A 33 0.80 -1.03 4.89
CA THR A 33 0.85 -2.49 5.02
C THR A 33 -0.50 -3.08 4.59
N PRO A 34 -0.56 -4.36 4.20
CA PRO A 34 -1.84 -5.00 3.89
C PRO A 34 -2.86 -4.92 5.04
N ALA A 35 -2.39 -5.02 6.29
CA ALA A 35 -3.24 -4.96 7.48
C ALA A 35 -3.82 -3.55 7.74
N THR A 36 -3.08 -2.50 7.38
CA THR A 36 -3.51 -1.10 7.59
C THR A 36 -4.21 -0.50 6.36
N TYR A 37 -4.03 -1.09 5.18
CA TYR A 37 -4.64 -0.63 3.94
C TYR A 37 -6.03 -1.24 3.71
N VAL A 38 -6.91 -1.10 4.70
CA VAL A 38 -8.28 -1.64 4.69
C VAL A 38 -9.36 -0.61 4.32
N GLY A 39 -8.96 0.65 4.11
CA GLY A 39 -9.87 1.72 3.69
C GLY A 39 -11.02 1.94 4.68
N LEU A 40 -12.25 2.07 4.16
CA LEU A 40 -13.44 2.32 4.96
C LEU A 40 -14.04 1.05 5.60
N SER A 41 -13.40 -0.11 5.43
CA SER A 41 -13.96 -1.41 5.84
C SER A 41 -14.37 -1.44 7.32
N GLU A 42 -13.55 -0.88 8.21
CA GLU A 42 -13.87 -0.83 9.64
C GLU A 42 -15.13 0.01 9.93
N ARG A 43 -15.22 1.21 9.35
CA ARG A 43 -16.39 2.09 9.51
C ARG A 43 -17.66 1.42 9.00
N LEU A 44 -17.58 0.81 7.81
CA LEU A 44 -18.71 0.10 7.21
C LEU A 44 -19.13 -1.11 8.06
N ALA A 45 -18.18 -1.87 8.59
CA ALA A 45 -18.45 -3.01 9.46
C ALA A 45 -19.13 -2.61 10.77
N ARG A 46 -18.81 -1.43 11.31
CA ARG A 46 -19.45 -0.85 12.50
C ARG A 46 -20.75 -0.09 12.19
N TRP A 47 -21.11 0.02 10.92
CA TRP A 47 -22.22 0.85 10.44
C TRP A 47 -22.12 2.32 10.90
N GLU A 48 -20.90 2.85 10.93
CA GLU A 48 -20.64 4.25 11.27
C GLU A 48 -20.79 5.11 10.01
N ALA A 49 -21.74 6.06 10.04
CA ALA A 49 -22.01 7.01 8.96
C ALA A 49 -20.81 7.95 8.69
#